data_AF-A0A0U4GBD7-F1
#
_entry.id   AF-A0A0U4GBD7-F1
#
_cell.length_a   1.000
_cell.length_b   1.000
_cell.length_c   1.000
_cell.angle_alpha   90.00
_cell.angle_beta   90.00
_cell.angle_gamma   90.00
#
_symmetry.space_group_name_H-M   'P 1'
#
loop_
_entity.id
_entity.type
_entity.pdbx_description
1 polymer ?
#
loop_
_entity_poly.entity_id
_entity_poly.type
_entity_poly.pdbx_seq_one_letter_code
_entity_poly.pdbx_strand_id
1 'polypeptide(L)'
;MTHSRIEMDHITHKTGKADCLSIDTAIIGAGVSGLYAGYRLLSGDFMNDKHRPDSVHIFEMDTRVGGRLESITLPDMNVTGEMGGMHYDTSYNITTTLIEDIFQLHHTPFPSGDPNDYLYYLRGKHFKGDEWARAQDRGKCLRYLINCAMWTKGIGSISFCKRLCITC
;
A
#
# COMPACT_ATOMS: atom_id res chain seq x y z
N MET A 1 -7.96 15.11 -19.95
CA MET A 1 -6.66 15.05 -20.65
C MET A 1 -6.14 13.64 -20.51
N THR A 2 -5.94 12.90 -21.61
CA THR A 2 -5.31 11.58 -21.58
C THR A 2 -3.83 11.78 -21.29
N HIS A 3 -3.43 11.62 -20.04
CA HIS A 3 -2.02 11.57 -19.68
C HIS A 3 -1.45 10.26 -20.22
N SER A 4 -0.66 10.33 -21.29
CA SER A 4 0.13 9.20 -21.76
C SER A 4 1.05 8.73 -20.63
N ARG A 5 1.21 7.41 -20.46
CA ARG A 5 2.10 6.86 -19.43
C ARG A 5 3.52 7.41 -19.63
N ILE A 6 4.11 7.94 -18.57
CA ILE A 6 5.49 8.41 -18.57
C ILE A 6 6.36 7.18 -18.32
N GLU A 7 7.14 6.79 -19.32
CA GLU A 7 8.15 5.76 -19.20
C GLU A 7 9.50 6.38 -18.81
N MET A 8 10.46 5.55 -18.40
CA MET A 8 11.76 6.04 -17.92
C MET A 8 12.56 6.80 -19.01
N ASP A 9 12.36 6.47 -20.28
CA ASP A 9 12.96 7.13 -21.44
C ASP A 9 12.40 8.55 -21.68
N HIS A 10 11.19 8.84 -21.22
CA HIS A 10 10.61 10.17 -21.23
C HIS A 10 11.21 11.08 -20.14
N ILE A 11 11.90 10.50 -19.15
CA ILE A 11 12.52 11.24 -18.04
C ILE A 11 13.99 11.48 -18.38
N THR A 12 14.40 12.75 -18.41
CA THR A 12 15.82 13.10 -18.57
C THR A 12 16.60 12.59 -17.36
N HIS A 13 17.47 11.61 -17.58
CA HIS A 13 18.32 11.02 -16.56
C HIS A 13 19.73 10.79 -17.11
N LYS A 14 20.71 10.69 -16.20
CA LYS A 14 22.09 10.31 -16.54
C LYS A 14 22.46 9.08 -15.73
N THR A 15 23.09 8.11 -16.37
CA THR A 15 23.64 6.93 -15.73
C THR A 15 25.14 7.10 -15.49
N GLY A 16 25.64 6.50 -14.41
CA GLY A 16 27.06 6.54 -14.04
C GLY A 16 27.46 7.75 -13.18
N LYS A 17 28.77 7.94 -13.04
CA LYS A 17 29.36 8.99 -12.20
C LYS A 17 29.44 10.30 -12.96
N ALA A 18 29.04 11.40 -12.34
CA ALA A 18 29.35 12.75 -12.80
C ALA A 18 30.57 13.27 -12.05
N ASP A 19 31.69 13.45 -12.76
CA ASP A 19 32.89 14.06 -12.17
C ASP A 19 32.64 15.55 -11.90
N CYS A 20 33.11 16.02 -10.74
CA CYS A 20 32.95 17.40 -10.28
C CYS A 20 31.49 17.88 -10.15
N LEU A 21 30.54 16.98 -9.89
CA LEU A 21 29.14 17.36 -9.63
C LEU A 21 29.04 18.18 -8.33
N SER A 22 28.61 19.44 -8.46
CA SER A 22 28.27 20.32 -7.35
C SER A 22 26.77 20.59 -7.38
N ILE A 23 26.10 20.29 -6.27
CA ILE A 23 24.64 20.41 -6.11
C ILE A 23 24.33 20.91 -4.70
N ASP A 24 23.22 21.62 -4.53
CA ASP A 24 22.81 22.13 -3.22
C ASP A 24 22.06 21.07 -2.43
N THR A 25 21.23 20.27 -3.11
CA THR A 25 20.45 19.22 -2.47
C THR A 25 20.54 17.90 -3.23
N ALA A 26 21.02 16.87 -2.54
CA ALA A 26 21.00 15.49 -2.98
C ALA A 26 19.85 14.73 -2.29
N ILE A 27 18.97 14.11 -3.07
CA ILE A 27 17.94 13.19 -2.60
C ILE A 27 18.37 11.78 -2.98
N ILE A 28 18.51 10.90 -1.99
CA ILE A 28 18.92 9.51 -2.22
C ILE A 28 17.67 8.61 -2.17
N GLY A 29 17.35 7.98 -3.30
CA GLY A 29 16.18 7.13 -3.53
C GLY A 29 15.06 7.85 -4.27
N ALA A 30 14.70 7.35 -5.45
CA ALA A 30 13.58 7.81 -6.27
C ALA A 30 12.27 7.06 -5.97
N GLY A 31 12.06 6.67 -4.70
CA GLY A 31 10.76 6.23 -4.21
C GLY A 31 9.78 7.39 -4.04
N VAL A 32 8.54 7.09 -3.63
CA VAL A 32 7.48 8.10 -3.41
C VAL A 32 7.95 9.25 -2.52
N SER A 33 8.66 8.97 -1.42
CA SER A 33 9.17 10.01 -0.51
C SER A 33 10.20 10.92 -1.16
N GLY A 34 11.13 10.38 -1.95
CA GLY A 34 12.17 11.16 -2.62
C GLY A 34 11.59 12.02 -3.75
N LEU A 35 10.69 11.43 -4.55
CA LEU A 35 9.97 12.16 -5.60
C LEU A 35 9.10 13.27 -5.00
N TYR A 36 8.39 12.98 -3.90
CA TYR A 36 7.58 13.98 -3.20
C TYR A 36 8.43 15.10 -2.60
N ALA A 37 9.57 14.77 -1.97
CA ALA A 37 10.51 15.76 -1.46
C ALA A 37 11.04 16.66 -2.59
N GLY A 38 11.45 16.07 -3.71
CA GLY A 38 11.87 16.81 -4.91
C GLY A 38 10.76 17.73 -5.41
N TYR A 39 9.55 17.20 -5.59
CA TYR A 39 8.38 18.00 -5.98
C TYR A 39 8.15 19.18 -5.04
N ARG A 40 8.15 18.98 -3.72
CA ARG A 40 7.92 20.05 -2.74
C ARG A 40 9.05 21.07 -2.68
N LEU A 41 10.31 20.67 -2.88
CA LEU A 41 11.44 21.60 -2.97
C LEU A 41 11.36 22.47 -4.23
N LEU A 42 10.81 21.94 -5.33
CA LEU A 42 10.71 22.68 -6.59
C LEU A 42 9.44 23.55 -6.67
N SER A 43 8.34 23.11 -6.08
CA SER A 43 7.02 23.74 -6.23
C SER A 43 6.45 24.38 -4.97
N GLY A 44 7.04 24.12 -3.80
CA GLY A 44 6.51 24.60 -2.53
C GLY A 44 6.90 26.03 -2.21
N ASP A 45 6.06 26.69 -1.40
CA ASP A 45 6.37 27.99 -0.80
C ASP A 45 7.34 27.81 0.38
N PHE A 46 8.34 28.67 0.43
CA PHE A 46 9.34 28.67 1.49
C PHE A 46 9.04 29.80 2.50
N MET A 47 9.11 29.45 3.79
CA MET A 47 8.87 30.40 4.89
C MET A 47 10.17 31.09 5.33
N ASN A 48 10.04 32.31 5.87
CA ASN A 48 11.10 33.06 6.56
C ASN A 48 12.37 33.32 5.71
N ASP A 49 12.21 33.99 4.56
CA ASP A 49 13.31 34.37 3.64
C ASP A 49 14.18 33.21 3.14
N LYS A 50 13.73 31.97 3.32
CA LYS A 50 14.37 30.80 2.74
C LYS A 50 14.07 30.77 1.25
N HIS A 51 15.10 30.55 0.46
CA HIS A 51 14.99 30.43 -0.98
C HIS A 51 14.95 28.95 -1.36
N ARG A 52 14.29 28.66 -2.48
CA ARG A 52 14.36 27.36 -3.13
C ARG A 52 15.84 27.02 -3.42
N PRO A 53 16.30 25.77 -3.20
CA PRO A 53 17.64 25.35 -3.61
C PRO A 53 17.86 25.58 -5.11
N ASP A 54 19.04 26.07 -5.50
CA ASP A 54 19.36 26.36 -6.90
C ASP A 54 19.41 25.06 -7.74
N SER A 55 19.80 23.95 -7.12
CA SER A 55 19.91 22.63 -7.73
C SER A 55 19.45 21.49 -6.81
N VAL A 56 18.56 20.65 -7.33
CA VAL A 56 18.04 19.45 -6.64
C VAL A 56 18.20 18.25 -7.56
N HIS A 57 18.93 17.24 -7.08
CA HIS A 57 19.17 16.00 -7.83
C HIS A 57 18.68 14.80 -7.04
N ILE A 58 18.00 13.88 -7.73
CA ILE A 58 17.60 12.58 -7.18
C ILE A 58 18.56 11.52 -7.73
N PHE A 59 19.09 10.70 -6.82
CA PHE A 59 19.94 9.57 -7.15
C PHE A 59 19.20 8.29 -6.80
N GLU A 60 19.05 7.40 -7.78
CA GLU A 60 18.45 6.09 -7.62
C GLU A 60 19.45 5.03 -8.09
N MET A 61 19.51 3.91 -7.37
CA MET A 61 20.36 2.78 -7.71
C MET A 61 19.68 1.87 -8.75
N ASP A 62 18.36 1.78 -8.70
CA ASP A 62 17.55 1.03 -9.65
C ASP A 62 17.48 1.70 -11.03
N THR A 63 17.08 0.96 -12.05
CA THR A 63 16.84 1.44 -13.42
C THR A 63 15.46 2.10 -13.58
N ARG A 64 14.68 2.18 -12.51
CA ARG A 64 13.33 2.74 -12.48
C ARG A 64 13.10 3.65 -11.27
N VAL A 65 12.11 4.52 -11.39
CA VAL A 65 11.59 5.34 -10.29
C VAL A 65 10.34 4.70 -9.68
N GLY A 66 9.86 5.25 -8.56
CA GLY A 66 8.62 4.81 -7.87
C GLY A 66 8.87 3.93 -6.64
N GLY A 67 10.05 3.33 -6.52
CA GLY A 67 10.42 2.52 -5.35
C GLY A 67 9.49 1.32 -5.16
N ARG A 68 8.76 1.24 -4.05
CA ARG A 68 7.83 0.13 -3.74
C ARG A 68 6.47 0.21 -4.44
N LEU A 69 6.29 1.15 -5.37
CA LEU A 69 5.11 1.19 -6.26
C LEU A 69 5.56 0.77 -7.66
N GLU A 70 4.93 -0.28 -8.19
CA GLU A 70 5.26 -0.83 -9.50
C GLU A 70 4.04 -1.54 -10.08
N SER A 71 3.56 -1.02 -11.21
CA SER A 71 2.44 -1.57 -11.96
C SER A 71 2.95 -2.15 -13.28
N ILE A 72 2.74 -3.44 -13.48
CA ILE A 72 3.15 -4.19 -14.67
C ILE A 72 1.92 -4.58 -15.48
N THR A 73 1.97 -4.38 -16.80
CA THR A 73 0.95 -4.97 -17.69
C THR A 73 1.41 -6.37 -18.06
N LEU A 74 0.56 -7.37 -17.80
CA LEU A 74 0.88 -8.76 -18.10
C LEU A 74 1.01 -8.94 -19.63
N PRO A 75 2.04 -9.66 -20.12
CA PRO A 75 2.14 -9.97 -21.55
C PRO A 75 0.89 -10.68 -22.05
N ASP A 76 0.46 -10.32 -23.26
CA ASP A 76 -0.69 -10.93 -23.95
C ASP A 76 -2.05 -10.78 -23.25
N MET A 77 -2.13 -9.98 -22.18
CA MET A 77 -3.36 -9.68 -21.44
C MET A 77 -3.47 -8.18 -21.21
N ASN A 78 -4.65 -7.60 -21.42
CA ASN A 78 -4.91 -6.20 -21.06
C ASN A 78 -5.25 -6.08 -19.56
N VAL A 79 -4.38 -6.64 -18.71
CA VAL A 79 -4.53 -6.68 -17.26
C VAL A 79 -3.25 -6.13 -16.64
N THR A 80 -3.41 -5.09 -15.81
CA THR A 80 -2.34 -4.53 -15.00
C THR A 80 -2.33 -5.22 -13.63
N GLY A 81 -1.17 -5.72 -13.23
CA GLY A 81 -0.89 -6.24 -11.91
C GLY A 81 -0.03 -5.25 -11.11
N GLU A 82 -0.30 -5.16 -9.81
CA GLU A 82 0.49 -4.33 -8.88
C GLU A 82 1.48 -5.22 -8.12
N MET A 83 2.77 -4.93 -8.24
CA MET A 83 3.86 -5.63 -7.54
C MET A 83 4.21 -4.98 -6.19
N GLY A 84 3.44 -3.97 -5.79
CA GLY A 84 3.68 -3.17 -4.60
C GLY A 84 2.39 -2.62 -4.00
N GLY A 85 2.35 -1.31 -3.72
CA GLY A 85 1.12 -0.66 -3.26
C GLY A 85 0.02 -0.71 -4.33
N MET A 86 -1.20 -1.08 -3.93
CA MET A 86 -2.31 -1.38 -4.85
C MET A 86 -3.58 -0.55 -4.59
N HIS A 87 -3.71 0.06 -3.40
CA HIS A 87 -4.83 0.92 -3.03
C HIS A 87 -4.38 1.94 -1.99
N TYR A 88 -5.16 3.02 -1.83
CA TYR A 88 -5.01 3.99 -0.74
C TYR A 88 -6.34 4.16 0.00
N ASP A 89 -6.26 4.63 1.24
CA ASP A 89 -7.44 4.93 2.06
C ASP A 89 -7.68 6.44 2.07
N THR A 90 -8.93 6.84 1.89
CA THR A 90 -9.35 8.26 1.92
C THR A 90 -9.11 8.95 3.27
N SER A 91 -8.90 8.19 4.35
CA SER A 91 -8.50 8.72 5.65
C SER A 91 -7.06 9.26 5.69
N TYR A 92 -6.23 8.92 4.70
CA TYR A 92 -4.87 9.45 4.57
C TYR A 92 -4.89 10.79 3.84
N ASN A 93 -5.09 11.88 4.58
CA ASN A 93 -5.25 13.23 4.03
C ASN A 93 -4.16 13.63 3.03
N ILE A 94 -2.88 13.39 3.35
CA ILE A 94 -1.77 13.80 2.46
C ILE A 94 -1.85 13.06 1.12
N THR A 95 -2.01 11.74 1.15
CA THR A 95 -2.09 10.92 -0.06
C THR A 95 -3.32 11.28 -0.88
N THR A 96 -4.48 11.41 -0.23
CA THR A 96 -5.75 11.74 -0.85
C THR A 96 -5.70 13.11 -1.53
N THR A 97 -5.24 14.15 -0.83
CA THR A 97 -5.08 15.49 -1.41
C THR A 97 -4.11 15.51 -2.60
N LEU A 98 -3.00 14.76 -2.54
CA LEU A 98 -2.08 14.70 -3.66
C LEU A 98 -2.72 14.07 -4.90
N ILE A 99 -3.48 12.98 -4.71
CA ILE A 99 -4.12 12.25 -5.80
C ILE A 99 -5.29 13.04 -6.38
N GLU A 100 -6.19 13.53 -5.53
CA GLU A 100 -7.48 14.08 -5.95
C GLU A 100 -7.39 15.58 -6.28
N ASP A 101 -6.72 16.37 -5.43
CA ASP A 101 -6.75 17.83 -5.54
C ASP A 101 -5.57 18.40 -6.34
N ILE A 102 -4.35 17.91 -6.05
CA ILE A 102 -3.11 18.47 -6.58
C ILE A 102 -2.78 17.93 -7.97
N PHE A 103 -2.67 16.61 -8.10
CA PHE A 103 -2.30 15.98 -9.37
C PHE A 103 -3.51 15.52 -10.19
N GLN A 104 -4.70 15.48 -9.59
CA GLN A 104 -5.96 15.10 -10.24
C GLN A 104 -5.83 13.79 -11.02
N LEU A 105 -5.20 12.80 -10.39
CA LEU A 105 -4.94 11.50 -10.99
C LEU A 105 -6.24 10.71 -11.10
N HIS A 106 -6.37 9.95 -12.18
CA HIS A 106 -7.47 9.03 -12.36
C HIS A 106 -7.43 7.93 -11.29
N HIS A 107 -8.52 7.76 -10.55
CA HIS A 107 -8.68 6.75 -9.52
C HIS A 107 -10.06 6.13 -9.63
N THR A 108 -10.21 4.90 -9.13
CA THR A 108 -11.48 4.17 -9.11
C THR A 108 -11.65 3.48 -7.77
N PRO A 109 -12.89 3.28 -7.28
CA PRO A 109 -13.12 2.51 -6.07
C PRO A 109 -12.49 1.13 -6.15
N PHE A 110 -11.75 0.75 -5.10
CA PHE A 110 -11.17 -0.59 -5.01
C PHE A 110 -12.27 -1.61 -4.66
N PRO A 111 -12.55 -2.61 -5.50
CA PRO A 111 -13.66 -3.53 -5.28
C PRO A 111 -13.37 -4.42 -4.07
N SER A 112 -14.02 -4.11 -2.95
CA SER A 112 -14.13 -5.04 -1.83
C SER A 112 -15.31 -5.96 -2.12
N GLY A 113 -15.06 -7.26 -2.33
CA GLY A 113 -16.13 -8.24 -2.54
C GLY A 113 -17.02 -8.38 -1.29
N ASP A 114 -18.06 -9.22 -1.36
CA ASP A 114 -18.87 -9.54 -0.17
C ASP A 114 -18.03 -10.32 0.87
N PRO A 115 -17.86 -9.81 2.11
CA PRO A 115 -17.14 -10.52 3.17
C PRO A 115 -17.66 -11.93 3.46
N ASN A 116 -18.95 -12.19 3.19
CA ASN A 116 -19.54 -13.51 3.35
C ASN A 116 -18.97 -14.54 2.38
N ASP A 117 -18.54 -14.09 1.19
CA ASP A 117 -17.96 -14.94 0.14
C ASP A 117 -16.43 -15.06 0.22
N TYR A 118 -15.79 -14.33 1.13
CA TYR A 118 -14.34 -14.43 1.33
C TYR A 118 -13.97 -15.86 1.71
N LEU A 119 -12.95 -16.38 1.02
CA LEU A 119 -12.38 -17.69 1.28
C LEU A 119 -11.23 -17.56 2.27
N TYR A 120 -11.35 -18.27 3.37
CA TYR A 120 -10.30 -18.34 4.37
C TYR A 120 -9.75 -19.76 4.46
N TYR A 121 -8.47 -19.88 4.74
CA TYR A 121 -7.79 -21.16 4.95
C TYR A 121 -7.08 -21.16 6.30
N LEU A 122 -7.57 -21.95 7.25
CA LEU A 122 -6.98 -22.09 8.59
C LEU A 122 -6.77 -23.57 8.91
N ARG A 123 -5.53 -23.92 9.27
CA ARG A 123 -5.15 -25.25 9.80
C ARG A 123 -5.63 -26.42 8.91
N GLY A 124 -5.48 -26.29 7.59
CA GLY A 124 -5.87 -27.34 6.65
C GLY A 124 -7.34 -27.34 6.26
N LYS A 125 -8.11 -26.32 6.63
CA LYS A 125 -9.54 -26.23 6.31
C LYS A 125 -9.88 -24.93 5.61
N HIS A 126 -10.70 -25.03 4.59
CA HIS A 126 -11.32 -23.90 3.89
C HIS A 126 -12.64 -23.54 4.56
N PHE A 127 -12.95 -22.25 4.62
CA PHE A 127 -14.25 -21.76 5.06
C PHE A 127 -14.64 -20.48 4.35
N LYS A 128 -15.95 -20.27 4.20
CA LYS A 128 -16.51 -18.98 3.78
C LYS A 128 -16.72 -18.07 4.99
N GLY A 129 -16.73 -16.76 4.78
CA GLY A 129 -16.93 -15.78 5.86
C GLY A 129 -18.23 -15.96 6.64
N ASP A 130 -19.30 -16.38 5.96
CA ASP A 130 -20.62 -16.63 6.55
C ASP A 130 -20.84 -18.05 7.10
N GLU A 131 -19.85 -18.94 7.00
CA GLU A 131 -20.04 -20.36 7.29
C GLU A 131 -20.45 -20.59 8.75
N TRP A 132 -19.92 -19.76 9.66
CA TRP A 132 -20.30 -19.76 11.07
C TRP A 132 -21.79 -19.46 11.26
N ALA A 133 -22.28 -18.33 10.75
CA ALA A 133 -23.66 -17.91 10.89
C ALA A 133 -24.61 -18.98 10.33
N ARG A 134 -24.33 -19.49 9.12
CA ARG A 134 -25.13 -20.55 8.49
C ARG A 134 -25.16 -21.85 9.27
N ALA A 135 -24.10 -22.18 10.02
CA ALA A 135 -24.12 -23.36 10.87
C ALA A 135 -24.96 -23.15 12.13
N GLN A 136 -24.87 -21.97 12.75
CA GLN A 136 -25.73 -21.61 13.89
C GLN A 136 -27.21 -21.63 13.51
N ASP A 137 -27.58 -21.07 12.35
CA ASP A 137 -28.95 -21.11 11.82
C ASP A 137 -29.48 -22.54 11.61
N ARG A 138 -28.57 -23.49 11.36
CA ARG A 138 -28.88 -24.92 11.19
C ARG A 138 -28.73 -25.73 12.48
N GLY A 139 -28.50 -25.08 13.62
CA GLY A 139 -28.25 -25.74 14.90
C GLY A 139 -27.00 -26.64 14.90
N LYS A 140 -26.03 -26.37 14.02
CA LYS A 140 -24.81 -27.16 13.86
C LYS A 140 -23.66 -26.50 14.60
N CYS A 141 -22.99 -27.28 15.46
CA CYS A 141 -21.72 -26.87 16.05
C CYS A 141 -20.60 -27.02 15.01
N LEU A 142 -19.98 -25.91 14.61
CA LEU A 142 -18.74 -25.98 13.83
C LEU A 142 -17.57 -26.26 14.76
N ARG A 143 -16.94 -27.42 14.57
CA ARG A 143 -15.77 -27.84 15.33
C ARG A 143 -14.51 -27.19 14.73
N TYR A 144 -14.31 -25.92 15.02
CA TYR A 144 -13.07 -25.21 14.68
C TYR A 144 -12.12 -25.18 15.87
N LEU A 145 -10.86 -25.56 15.64
CA LEU A 145 -9.78 -25.34 16.58
C LEU A 145 -9.30 -23.88 16.46
N ILE A 146 -10.11 -22.91 16.89
CA ILE A 146 -9.58 -21.57 17.21
C ILE A 146 -9.02 -21.70 18.62
N ASN A 147 -7.75 -22.09 18.71
CA ASN A 147 -7.07 -22.11 19.99
C ASN A 147 -6.77 -20.66 20.40
N CYS A 148 -7.16 -20.33 21.63
CA CYS A 148 -6.97 -19.07 22.35
C CYS A 148 -8.00 -17.96 22.09
N ALA A 149 -9.14 -18.04 22.78
CA ALA A 149 -9.73 -16.84 23.35
C ALA A 149 -8.99 -16.53 24.67
N MET A 150 -8.13 -15.51 24.67
CA MET A 150 -7.53 -14.99 25.90
C MET A 150 -8.57 -14.14 26.62
N TRP A 151 -9.27 -14.73 27.58
CA TRP A 151 -10.15 -13.99 28.49
C TRP A 151 -9.31 -13.36 29.59
N THR A 152 -9.12 -12.04 29.56
CA THR A 152 -8.63 -11.28 30.71
C THR A 152 -9.83 -10.89 31.58
N LYS A 153 -10.27 -11.79 32.47
CA LYS A 153 -10.93 -11.33 33.70
C LYS A 153 -9.86 -11.31 34.80
N GLY A 154 -9.81 -10.18 35.50
CA GLY A 154 -8.72 -9.82 36.41
C GLY A 154 -8.33 -10.92 37.39
N ILE A 155 -7.02 -10.94 37.66
CA ILE A 155 -6.32 -11.72 38.69
C ILE A 155 -6.21 -13.22 38.37
N GLY A 156 -5.07 -13.59 37.78
CA GLY A 156 -4.60 -14.98 37.65
C GLY A 156 -4.71 -15.55 36.24
N SER A 157 -3.60 -15.57 35.51
CA SER A 157 -3.51 -16.22 34.20
C SER A 157 -3.46 -17.75 34.35
N ILE A 158 -4.61 -18.42 34.23
CA ILE A 158 -4.71 -19.87 34.04
C ILE A 158 -5.01 -20.11 32.56
N SER A 159 -4.05 -20.72 31.85
CA SER A 159 -4.25 -21.14 30.46
C SER A 159 -5.09 -22.41 30.45
N PHE A 160 -6.41 -22.26 30.27
CA PHE A 160 -7.32 -23.40 30.12
C PHE A 160 -7.52 -23.67 28.62
N CYS A 161 -6.82 -24.69 28.10
CA CYS A 161 -7.03 -25.18 26.73
C CYS A 161 -8.32 -26.02 26.71
N LYS A 162 -9.48 -25.36 26.82
CA LYS A 162 -10.77 -26.00 26.57
C LYS A 162 -10.94 -26.15 25.06
N ARG A 163 -11.30 -27.35 24.60
CA ARG A 163 -11.98 -27.52 23.30
C ARG A 163 -13.18 -26.59 23.35
N LEU A 164 -13.07 -25.44 22.69
CA LEU A 164 -14.21 -24.56 22.49
C LEU A 164 -15.06 -25.19 21.38
N CYS A 165 -15.83 -26.22 21.72
CA CYS A 165 -17.16 -26.32 21.12
C CYS A 165 -17.92 -25.15 21.74
N ILE A 166 -18.03 -24.04 21.02
CA ILE A 166 -19.09 -23.08 21.33
C ILE A 166 -20.38 -23.82 20.93
N THR A 167 -20.93 -24.55 21.88
CA THR A 167 -22.27 -25.16 21.79
C THR A 167 -23.30 -24.03 21.73
N CYS A 168 -24.34 -24.24 20.92
CA CYS A 168 -25.57 -23.46 20.96
C CYS A 168 -26.17 -23.45 22.36
#